data_AF-A0A5E4KQZ1-F1
#
_entry.id   AF-A0A5E4KQZ1-F1
#
_cell.length_a   1.000
_cell.length_b   1.000
_cell.length_c   1.000
_cell.angle_alpha   90.00
_cell.angle_beta   90.00
_cell.angle_gamma   90.00
#
_symmetry.space_group_name_H-M   'P 1'
#
loop_
_entity.id
_entity.type
_entity.pdbx_description
1 polymer ?
#
loop_
_entity_poly.entity_id
_entity_poly.type
_entity_poly.pdbx_seq_one_letter_code
_entity_poly.pdbx_strand_id
1 'polypeptide(L)'
;MIKNRKKIPHEIEAEILFINDRTCCICRDSTKGAQIHHIDENPDNNDPGNLSVVCTEHHDEIHKSGGITKEISPTLLKKYKSNWELTVRKLRTQQHVPIKSSLGIEKILFKFEIRKTAYEIVALKGNDIDGINQRLEFLYTLHLLEGYTEHILSDLHQVVVMLALSDTNKTRLIANKIYEFVWHLVGPENVQITKKDIDNLEIAIEIIGTIGDFSAEFNKSLKVIKSVSKAFENIWDILIWYNLESHALTILDQLDKISKACKTAYENEEPWVSGMGEISKLRKKLKKITLEEQPEWKKVLAILNK
;
A
#
# COMPACT_ATOMS: atom_id res chain seq x y z
N MET A 1 -10.28 -69.56 -9.18
CA MET A 1 -9.41 -69.28 -10.34
C MET A 1 -8.49 -68.12 -9.96
N ILE A 2 -7.18 -68.32 -10.02
CA ILE A 2 -6.20 -67.26 -9.73
C ILE A 2 -6.26 -66.25 -10.89
N LYS A 3 -6.96 -65.12 -10.70
CA LYS A 3 -6.95 -64.02 -11.68
C LYS A 3 -5.50 -63.59 -11.88
N ASN A 4 -4.98 -63.77 -13.09
CA ASN A 4 -3.62 -63.38 -13.44
C ASN A 4 -3.57 -61.84 -13.41
N ARG A 5 -3.10 -61.25 -12.31
CA ARG A 5 -3.09 -59.79 -12.15
C ARG A 5 -2.05 -59.23 -13.11
N LYS A 6 -2.52 -58.60 -14.20
CA LYS A 6 -1.66 -57.79 -15.05
C LYS A 6 -1.09 -56.65 -14.20
N LYS A 7 0.23 -56.50 -14.19
CA LYS A 7 0.88 -55.44 -13.43
C LYS A 7 0.46 -54.08 -14.01
N ILE A 8 0.16 -53.13 -13.12
CA ILE A 8 -0.03 -51.73 -13.51
C ILE A 8 1.30 -51.25 -14.11
N PRO A 9 1.29 -50.56 -15.27
CA PRO A 9 2.50 -49.94 -15.81
C PRO A 9 3.15 -49.01 -14.78
N HIS A 10 4.49 -49.06 -14.68
CA HIS A 10 5.24 -48.36 -13.64
C HIS A 10 4.99 -46.83 -13.65
N GLU A 11 4.81 -46.22 -14.82
CA GLU A 11 4.50 -44.78 -14.94
C GLU A 11 3.13 -44.44 -14.35
N ILE A 12 2.12 -45.28 -14.61
CA ILE A 12 0.76 -45.09 -14.07
C ILE A 12 0.79 -45.31 -12.55
N GLU A 13 1.48 -46.34 -12.07
CA GLU A 13 1.64 -46.59 -10.64
C GLU A 13 2.30 -45.41 -9.92
N ALA A 14 3.42 -44.91 -10.47
CA ALA A 14 4.12 -43.75 -9.92
C ALA A 14 3.24 -42.50 -9.89
N GLU A 15 2.49 -42.22 -10.97
CA GLU A 15 1.58 -41.08 -11.04
C GLU A 15 0.45 -41.21 -10.01
N ILE A 16 -0.21 -42.36 -9.92
CA ILE A 16 -1.32 -42.59 -8.99
C ILE A 16 -0.85 -42.47 -7.53
N LEU A 17 0.30 -43.05 -7.19
CA LEU A 17 0.90 -42.90 -5.87
C LEU A 17 1.28 -41.44 -5.61
N PHE A 18 1.85 -40.74 -6.60
CA PHE A 18 2.21 -39.34 -6.47
C PHE A 18 0.98 -38.48 -6.19
N ILE A 19 -0.07 -38.51 -7.02
CA ILE A 19 -1.25 -37.64 -6.86
C ILE A 19 -2.05 -37.90 -5.57
N ASN A 20 -1.85 -39.07 -4.93
CA ASN A 20 -2.44 -39.43 -3.64
C ASN A 20 -1.45 -39.29 -2.47
N ASP A 21 -0.27 -38.71 -2.68
CA ASP A 21 0.79 -38.57 -1.67
C ASP A 21 1.16 -39.89 -0.98
N ARG A 22 1.11 -40.99 -1.74
CA ARG A 22 1.31 -42.37 -1.29
C ARG A 22 0.46 -42.74 -0.07
N THR A 23 -0.70 -42.10 0.07
CA THR A 23 -1.53 -42.17 1.28
C THR A 23 -2.93 -42.66 0.92
N CYS A 24 -3.56 -43.43 1.81
CA CYS A 24 -4.90 -43.94 1.62
C CYS A 24 -5.92 -42.81 1.44
N CYS A 25 -6.73 -42.86 0.37
CA CYS A 25 -7.72 -41.83 0.09
C CYS A 25 -8.93 -41.82 1.06
N ILE A 26 -9.09 -42.88 1.87
CA ILE A 26 -10.18 -43.00 2.86
C ILE A 26 -9.74 -42.41 4.21
N CYS A 27 -8.76 -43.01 4.90
CA CYS A 27 -8.33 -42.54 6.22
C CYS A 27 -7.26 -41.45 6.21
N ARG A 28 -6.54 -41.28 5.10
CA ARG A 28 -5.47 -40.28 4.94
C ARG A 28 -4.28 -40.45 5.89
N ASP A 29 -4.14 -41.64 6.46
CA ASP A 29 -3.05 -41.98 7.36
C ASP A 29 -1.82 -42.40 6.56
N SER A 30 -0.81 -41.54 6.55
CA SER A 30 0.46 -41.76 5.83
C SER A 30 1.40 -42.74 6.55
N THR A 31 1.09 -43.11 7.79
CA THR A 31 1.88 -44.11 8.53
C THR A 31 1.53 -45.54 8.10
N LYS A 32 0.40 -45.74 7.41
CA LYS A 32 -0.05 -47.04 6.92
C LYS A 32 0.50 -47.31 5.52
N GLY A 33 0.91 -48.56 5.27
CA GLY A 33 1.28 -49.00 3.93
C GLY A 33 0.09 -48.90 2.97
N ALA A 34 0.31 -48.24 1.82
CA ALA A 34 -0.71 -48.04 0.79
C ALA A 34 -0.47 -48.91 -0.44
N GLN A 35 -1.55 -49.36 -1.07
CA GLN A 35 -1.57 -50.12 -2.32
C GLN A 35 -2.62 -49.55 -3.29
N ILE A 36 -2.48 -49.88 -4.56
CA ILE A 36 -3.44 -49.47 -5.60
C ILE A 36 -4.53 -50.53 -5.75
N HIS A 37 -5.79 -50.09 -5.72
CA HIS A 37 -6.99 -50.88 -5.90
C HIS A 37 -7.77 -50.42 -7.13
N HIS A 38 -8.12 -51.38 -8.01
CA HIS A 38 -9.01 -51.18 -9.16
C HIS A 38 -10.47 -51.13 -8.69
N ILE A 39 -11.10 -49.97 -8.83
CA ILE A 39 -12.45 -49.68 -8.32
C ILE A 39 -13.53 -50.57 -8.97
N ASP A 40 -13.34 -50.98 -10.22
CA ASP A 40 -14.23 -51.89 -10.95
C ASP A 40 -13.85 -53.39 -10.83
N GLU A 41 -12.85 -53.71 -10.00
CA GLU A 41 -12.29 -55.06 -9.82
C GLU A 41 -11.74 -55.72 -11.10
N ASN A 42 -11.52 -54.93 -12.15
CA ASN A 42 -10.95 -55.36 -13.42
C ASN A 42 -9.45 -55.00 -13.48
N PRO A 43 -8.53 -55.98 -13.35
CA PRO A 43 -7.09 -55.72 -13.35
C PRO A 43 -6.55 -55.19 -14.69
N ASP A 44 -7.32 -55.30 -15.79
CA ASP A 44 -6.92 -54.76 -17.09
C ASP A 44 -7.28 -53.26 -17.26
N ASN A 45 -8.13 -52.71 -16.38
CA ASN A 45 -8.57 -51.33 -16.46
C ASN A 45 -7.66 -50.39 -15.64
N ASN A 46 -6.53 -50.01 -16.24
CA ASN A 46 -5.55 -49.10 -15.64
C ASN A 46 -5.88 -47.62 -15.89
N ASP A 47 -7.14 -47.27 -16.19
CA ASP A 47 -7.57 -45.88 -16.26
C ASP A 47 -7.33 -45.18 -14.92
N PRO A 48 -6.66 -44.01 -14.88
CA PRO A 48 -6.38 -43.32 -13.61
C PRO A 48 -7.60 -43.02 -12.76
N GLY A 49 -8.78 -42.83 -13.36
CA GLY A 49 -10.06 -42.66 -12.67
C GLY A 49 -10.59 -43.95 -12.03
N ASN A 50 -10.11 -45.11 -12.47
CA ASN A 50 -10.43 -46.42 -11.93
C ASN A 50 -9.44 -46.92 -10.86
N LEU A 51 -8.32 -46.22 -10.66
CA LEU A 51 -7.29 -46.62 -9.69
C LEU A 51 -7.37 -45.77 -8.42
N SER A 52 -7.51 -46.43 -7.26
CA SER A 52 -7.56 -45.76 -5.94
C SER A 52 -6.41 -46.23 -5.05
N VAL A 53 -5.82 -45.32 -4.28
CA VAL A 53 -4.78 -45.65 -3.30
C VAL A 53 -5.44 -45.90 -1.95
N VAL A 54 -5.31 -47.10 -1.39
CA VAL A 54 -5.93 -47.50 -0.12
C VAL A 54 -4.92 -48.22 0.77
N CYS A 55 -5.07 -48.11 2.09
CA CYS A 55 -4.28 -48.93 3.01
C CYS A 55 -4.79 -50.37 3.02
N THR A 56 -4.01 -51.28 3.59
CA THR A 56 -4.37 -52.71 3.69
C THR A 56 -5.72 -52.93 4.38
N GLU A 57 -5.98 -52.22 5.48
CA GLU A 57 -7.26 -52.32 6.22
C GLU A 57 -8.47 -51.96 5.35
N HIS A 58 -8.45 -50.78 4.71
CA HIS A 58 -9.57 -50.35 3.86
C HIS A 58 -9.66 -51.16 2.57
N HIS A 59 -8.54 -51.71 2.09
CA HIS A 59 -8.56 -52.65 0.96
C HIS A 59 -9.36 -53.91 1.32
N ASP A 60 -9.17 -54.45 2.52
CA ASP A 60 -9.92 -55.60 3.00
C ASP A 60 -11.40 -55.26 3.23
N GLU A 61 -11.70 -54.06 3.75
CA GLU A 61 -13.07 -53.58 3.93
C GLU A 61 -13.83 -53.41 2.62
N ILE A 62 -13.17 -53.02 1.52
CA ILE A 62 -13.80 -52.91 0.20
C ILE A 62 -14.29 -54.28 -0.30
N HIS A 63 -13.54 -55.35 -0.03
CA HIS A 63 -13.93 -56.70 -0.42
C HIS A 63 -14.83 -57.41 0.61
N LYS A 64 -15.07 -56.79 1.77
CA LYS A 64 -15.90 -57.36 2.81
C LYS A 64 -17.37 -57.26 2.42
N SER A 65 -18.02 -58.42 2.25
CA SER A 65 -19.46 -58.51 2.06
C SER A 65 -20.16 -58.92 3.36
N GLY A 66 -21.24 -58.22 3.70
CA GLY A 66 -22.01 -58.46 4.92
C GLY A 66 -21.41 -57.90 6.22
N GLY A 67 -22.28 -57.74 7.23
CA GLY A 67 -21.95 -57.11 8.52
C GLY A 67 -22.97 -56.06 8.93
N ILE A 68 -22.72 -55.38 10.05
CA ILE A 68 -23.58 -54.30 10.58
C ILE A 68 -23.23 -52.95 9.90
N THR A 69 -21.98 -52.78 9.48
CA THR A 69 -21.48 -51.56 8.84
C THR A 69 -21.83 -51.50 7.36
N LYS A 70 -22.04 -50.30 6.83
CA LYS A 70 -22.23 -50.11 5.39
C LYS A 70 -20.96 -50.43 4.61
N GLU A 71 -21.12 -51.13 3.51
CA GLU A 71 -20.04 -51.49 2.58
C GLU A 71 -19.48 -50.26 1.84
N ILE A 72 -18.19 -50.28 1.54
CA ILE A 72 -17.53 -49.24 0.75
C ILE A 72 -17.81 -49.49 -0.73
N SER A 73 -18.95 -48.98 -1.21
CA SER A 73 -19.31 -49.10 -2.62
C SER A 73 -18.27 -48.42 -3.55
N PRO A 74 -18.14 -48.89 -4.81
CA PRO A 74 -17.30 -48.23 -5.82
C PRO A 74 -17.59 -46.74 -5.99
N THR A 75 -18.87 -46.34 -5.89
CA THR A 75 -19.30 -44.94 -5.96
C THR A 75 -18.78 -44.11 -4.79
N LEU A 76 -18.76 -44.69 -3.58
CA LEU A 76 -18.22 -44.02 -2.40
C LEU A 76 -16.69 -43.91 -2.47
N LEU A 77 -16.02 -44.98 -2.92
CA LEU A 77 -14.57 -44.99 -3.11
C LEU A 77 -14.11 -43.93 -4.12
N LYS A 78 -14.83 -43.76 -5.23
CA LYS A 78 -14.58 -42.66 -6.20
C LYS A 78 -14.65 -41.29 -5.53
N LYS A 79 -15.60 -41.05 -4.63
CA LYS A 79 -15.71 -39.77 -3.90
C LYS A 79 -14.53 -39.54 -2.97
N TYR A 80 -14.10 -40.57 -2.22
CA TYR A 80 -12.91 -40.47 -1.36
C TYR A 80 -11.65 -40.15 -2.17
N LYS A 81 -11.42 -40.90 -3.26
CA LYS A 81 -10.33 -40.66 -4.22
C LYS A 81 -10.33 -39.22 -4.73
N SER A 82 -11.43 -38.77 -5.34
CA SER A 82 -11.48 -37.42 -5.93
C SER A 82 -11.27 -36.32 -4.89
N ASN A 83 -11.81 -36.49 -3.68
CA ASN A 83 -11.60 -35.51 -2.62
C ASN A 83 -10.14 -35.47 -2.14
N TRP A 84 -9.50 -36.63 -2.01
CA TRP A 84 -8.12 -36.72 -1.57
C TRP A 84 -7.14 -36.16 -2.61
N GLU A 85 -7.29 -36.52 -3.88
CA GLU A 85 -6.45 -36.01 -4.96
C GLU A 85 -6.55 -34.48 -5.10
N LEU A 86 -7.76 -33.92 -4.96
CA LEU A 86 -7.95 -32.47 -4.90
C LEU A 86 -7.24 -31.84 -3.69
N THR A 87 -7.23 -32.53 -2.54
CA THR A 87 -6.57 -32.05 -1.32
C THR A 87 -5.05 -32.06 -1.49
N VAL A 88 -4.46 -33.16 -1.96
CA VAL A 88 -3.02 -33.28 -2.23
C VAL A 88 -2.58 -32.24 -3.25
N ARG A 89 -3.35 -32.06 -4.33
CA ARG A 89 -3.07 -31.02 -5.32
C ARG A 89 -3.03 -29.63 -4.68
N LYS A 90 -4.01 -29.29 -3.83
CA LYS A 90 -4.02 -28.01 -3.09
C LYS A 90 -2.77 -27.84 -2.23
N LEU A 91 -2.44 -28.84 -1.41
CA LEU A 91 -1.28 -28.81 -0.52
C LEU A 91 0.03 -28.60 -1.31
N ARG A 92 0.20 -29.29 -2.43
CA ARG A 92 1.38 -29.16 -3.29
C ARG A 92 1.44 -27.81 -3.99
N THR A 93 0.30 -27.31 -4.48
CA THR A 93 0.24 -25.96 -5.06
C THR A 93 0.54 -24.88 -4.03
N GLN A 94 0.16 -25.05 -2.76
CA GLN A 94 0.50 -24.13 -1.67
C GLN A 94 1.99 -24.17 -1.31
N GLN A 95 2.62 -25.35 -1.32
CA GLN A 95 4.06 -25.50 -1.06
C GLN A 95 4.94 -24.99 -2.22
N HIS A 96 4.43 -24.97 -3.45
CA HIS A 96 5.17 -24.55 -4.65
C HIS A 96 4.74 -23.19 -5.22
N VAL A 97 4.06 -22.34 -4.44
CA VAL A 97 3.91 -20.93 -4.85
C VAL A 97 5.30 -20.30 -4.77
N PRO A 98 5.97 -19.98 -5.89
CA PRO A 98 7.11 -19.08 -5.83
C PRO A 98 6.54 -17.80 -5.23
N ILE A 99 7.20 -17.25 -4.22
CA ILE A 99 6.75 -16.11 -3.43
C ILE A 99 6.46 -14.90 -4.36
N LYS A 100 5.27 -14.89 -4.99
CA LYS A 100 4.60 -13.70 -5.53
C LYS A 100 4.01 -12.89 -4.37
N SER A 101 4.01 -13.46 -3.17
CA SER A 101 3.58 -12.86 -1.91
C SER A 101 4.66 -12.05 -1.18
N SER A 102 5.95 -12.11 -1.53
CA SER A 102 7.01 -11.32 -0.85
C SER A 102 6.84 -9.87 -1.21
N LEU A 103 6.69 -9.56 -2.50
CA LEU A 103 6.46 -8.20 -2.96
C LEU A 103 5.15 -7.62 -2.40
N GLY A 104 4.13 -8.47 -2.21
CA GLY A 104 2.87 -8.09 -1.57
C GLY A 104 3.04 -7.80 -0.08
N ILE A 105 3.73 -8.69 0.65
CA ILE A 105 4.00 -8.56 2.08
C ILE A 105 4.92 -7.36 2.34
N GLU A 106 5.98 -7.20 1.57
CA GLU A 106 6.92 -6.08 1.64
C GLU A 106 6.21 -4.74 1.39
N LYS A 107 5.34 -4.65 0.37
CA LYS A 107 4.47 -3.48 0.16
C LYS A 107 3.59 -3.19 1.38
N ILE A 108 3.02 -4.23 2.00
CA ILE A 108 2.19 -4.06 3.20
C ILE A 108 3.05 -3.58 4.38
N LEU A 109 4.26 -4.12 4.54
CA LEU A 109 5.19 -3.73 5.60
C LEU A 109 5.66 -2.28 5.44
N PHE A 110 6.01 -1.84 4.23
CA PHE A 110 6.37 -0.45 3.98
C PHE A 110 5.21 0.50 4.27
N LYS A 111 4.00 0.19 3.81
CA LYS A 111 2.81 0.98 4.13
C LYS A 111 2.55 1.05 5.63
N PHE A 112 2.74 -0.06 6.33
CA PHE A 112 2.61 -0.11 7.78
C PHE A 112 3.67 0.77 8.48
N GLU A 113 4.94 0.66 8.09
CA GLU A 113 6.02 1.47 8.68
C GLU A 113 5.86 2.97 8.38
N ILE A 114 5.38 3.34 7.20
CA ILE A 114 5.05 4.75 6.88
C ILE A 114 3.98 5.28 7.84
N ARG A 115 2.86 4.57 7.95
CA ARG A 115 1.75 4.97 8.84
C ARG A 115 2.18 5.04 10.31
N LYS A 116 2.88 4.02 10.77
CA LYS A 116 3.43 3.95 12.12
C LYS A 116 4.35 5.15 12.37
N THR A 117 5.24 5.46 11.43
CA THR A 117 6.14 6.61 11.53
C THR A 117 5.38 7.94 11.62
N ALA A 118 4.33 8.13 10.81
CA ALA A 118 3.47 9.32 10.90
C ALA A 118 2.83 9.46 12.30
N TYR A 119 2.35 8.36 12.89
CA TYR A 119 1.82 8.36 14.26
C TYR A 119 2.89 8.55 15.35
N GLU A 120 4.09 8.04 15.14
CA GLU A 120 5.22 8.32 16.05
C GLU A 120 5.51 9.82 16.10
N ILE A 121 5.51 10.54 14.97
CA ILE A 121 5.66 12.00 14.95
C ILE A 121 4.59 12.69 15.81
N VAL A 122 3.34 12.21 15.75
CA VAL A 122 2.25 12.71 16.61
C VAL A 122 2.54 12.47 18.08
N ALA A 123 2.98 11.26 18.43
CA ALA A 123 3.22 10.84 19.81
C ALA A 123 4.46 11.47 20.47
N LEU A 124 5.47 11.89 19.69
CA LEU A 124 6.67 12.54 20.20
C LEU A 124 6.34 13.86 20.91
N LYS A 125 7.22 14.32 21.81
CA LYS A 125 7.07 15.65 22.42
C LYS A 125 7.49 16.72 21.42
N GLY A 126 6.84 17.88 21.43
CA GLY A 126 7.16 18.99 20.52
C GLY A 126 8.56 19.58 20.64
N ASN A 127 9.24 19.31 21.75
CA ASN A 127 10.63 19.71 21.97
C ASN A 127 11.64 18.62 21.58
N ASP A 128 11.20 17.42 21.21
CA ASP A 128 12.04 16.35 20.68
C ASP A 128 12.28 16.54 19.18
N ILE A 129 12.98 17.62 18.85
CA ILE A 129 13.24 18.03 17.47
C ILE A 129 14.05 16.96 16.73
N ASP A 130 15.01 16.33 17.39
CA ASP A 130 15.84 15.28 16.80
C ASP A 130 15.03 14.03 16.51
N GLY A 131 14.17 13.59 17.44
CA GLY A 131 13.26 12.47 17.23
C GLY A 131 12.33 12.71 16.04
N ILE A 132 11.73 13.91 15.94
CA ILE A 132 10.83 14.25 14.82
C ILE A 132 11.60 14.25 13.49
N ASN A 133 12.77 14.89 13.44
CA ASN A 133 13.59 14.92 12.23
C ASN A 133 14.02 13.52 11.80
N GLN A 134 14.41 12.64 12.73
CA GLN A 134 14.76 11.25 12.39
C GLN A 134 13.61 10.52 11.69
N ARG A 135 12.36 10.73 12.12
CA ARG A 135 11.19 10.12 11.47
C ARG A 135 10.93 10.72 10.08
N LEU A 136 11.06 12.03 9.95
CA LEU A 136 10.93 12.71 8.66
C LEU A 136 12.03 12.28 7.67
N GLU A 137 13.28 12.11 8.13
CA GLU A 137 14.38 11.58 7.31
C GLU A 137 14.19 10.12 6.93
N PHE A 138 13.61 9.31 7.82
CA PHE A 138 13.25 7.93 7.48
C PHE A 138 12.20 7.90 6.35
N LEU A 139 11.14 8.72 6.45
CA LEU A 139 10.14 8.84 5.38
C LEU A 139 10.76 9.34 4.08
N TYR A 140 11.65 10.32 4.15
CA TYR A 140 12.37 10.83 2.98
C TYR A 140 13.26 9.76 2.33
N THR A 141 13.96 8.96 3.14
CA THR A 141 14.77 7.83 2.66
C THR A 141 13.91 6.79 1.95
N LEU A 142 12.74 6.45 2.50
CA LEU A 142 11.78 5.56 1.83
C LEU A 142 11.25 6.15 0.52
N HIS A 143 11.02 7.46 0.46
CA HIS A 143 10.66 8.13 -0.78
C HIS A 143 11.75 7.94 -1.85
N LEU A 144 13.01 8.20 -1.51
CA LEU A 144 14.14 8.09 -2.43
C LEU A 144 14.40 6.66 -2.92
N LEU A 145 14.35 5.68 -2.01
CA LEU A 145 14.74 4.31 -2.32
C LEU A 145 13.60 3.46 -2.88
N GLU A 146 12.36 3.70 -2.42
CA GLU A 146 11.24 2.78 -2.63
C GLU A 146 10.04 3.43 -3.37
N GLY A 147 10.02 4.76 -3.55
CA GLY A 147 9.00 5.44 -4.37
C GLY A 147 7.58 5.48 -3.76
N TYR A 148 7.46 5.43 -2.42
CA TYR A 148 6.19 5.47 -1.68
C TYR A 148 5.62 6.88 -1.43
N THR A 149 6.01 7.89 -2.22
CA THR A 149 5.64 9.31 -2.05
C THR A 149 4.16 9.53 -1.72
N GLU A 150 3.26 8.94 -2.52
CA GLU A 150 1.81 9.08 -2.36
C GLU A 150 1.33 8.60 -0.98
N HIS A 151 1.86 7.48 -0.51
CA HIS A 151 1.46 6.90 0.78
C HIS A 151 2.03 7.73 1.94
N ILE A 152 3.27 8.21 1.81
CA ILE A 152 3.91 9.09 2.78
C ILE A 152 3.11 10.39 2.92
N LEU A 153 2.81 11.06 1.80
CA LEU A 153 2.04 12.29 1.80
C LEU A 153 0.62 12.07 2.32
N SER A 154 -0.04 10.97 1.93
CA SER A 154 -1.39 10.66 2.41
C SER A 154 -1.45 10.42 3.92
N ASP A 155 -0.54 9.61 4.47
CA ASP A 155 -0.53 9.35 5.93
C ASP A 155 -0.08 10.61 6.71
N LEU A 156 0.82 11.44 6.17
CA LEU A 156 1.15 12.75 6.76
C LEU A 156 -0.05 13.71 6.72
N HIS A 157 -0.80 13.74 5.62
CA HIS A 157 -2.01 14.55 5.48
C HIS A 157 -3.06 14.17 6.53
N GLN A 158 -3.25 12.87 6.79
CA GLN A 158 -4.20 12.40 7.81
C GLN A 158 -3.86 12.92 9.22
N VAL A 159 -2.58 13.00 9.57
CA VAL A 159 -2.15 13.42 10.92
C VAL A 159 -1.96 14.93 11.04
N VAL A 160 -1.86 15.67 9.94
CA VAL A 160 -1.47 17.09 9.98
C VAL A 160 -2.45 17.96 10.73
N VAL A 161 -3.75 17.68 10.65
CA VAL A 161 -4.79 18.43 11.38
C VAL A 161 -4.61 18.31 12.90
N MET A 162 -4.30 17.09 13.39
CA MET A 162 -4.04 16.85 14.81
C MET A 162 -2.81 17.61 15.30
N LEU A 163 -1.77 17.65 14.46
CA LEU A 163 -0.52 18.35 14.76
C LEU A 163 -0.69 19.86 14.73
N ALA A 164 -1.43 20.37 13.74
CA ALA A 164 -1.65 21.79 13.53
C ALA A 164 -2.43 22.44 14.66
N LEU A 165 -3.25 21.70 15.39
CA LEU A 165 -3.94 22.22 16.57
C LEU A 165 -3.11 22.16 17.86
N SER A 166 -2.06 21.33 17.90
CA SER A 166 -1.41 20.97 19.17
C SER A 166 0.05 21.37 19.27
N ASP A 167 0.78 21.51 18.16
CA ASP A 167 2.24 21.62 18.20
C ASP A 167 2.83 22.41 17.03
N THR A 168 3.27 23.64 17.33
CA THR A 168 3.89 24.53 16.34
C THR A 168 5.28 24.10 15.89
N ASN A 169 6.00 23.28 16.68
CA ASN A 169 7.32 22.79 16.27
C ASN A 169 7.18 21.65 15.27
N LYS A 170 6.31 20.68 15.55
CA LYS A 170 6.06 19.55 14.64
C LYS A 170 5.53 20.04 13.29
N THR A 171 4.55 20.93 13.30
CA THR A 171 4.00 21.50 12.06
C THR A 171 5.02 22.30 11.27
N ARG A 172 5.86 23.09 11.95
CA ARG A 172 6.97 23.79 11.29
C ARG A 172 7.93 22.81 10.61
N LEU A 173 8.32 21.74 11.29
CA LEU A 173 9.24 20.73 10.75
C LEU A 173 8.62 20.01 9.54
N ILE A 174 7.35 19.61 9.64
CA ILE A 174 6.62 18.99 8.52
C ILE A 174 6.54 19.95 7.34
N ALA A 175 6.09 21.19 7.54
CA ALA A 175 5.98 22.18 6.46
C ALA A 175 7.32 22.37 5.71
N ASN A 176 8.45 22.36 6.43
CA ASN A 176 9.76 22.45 5.81
C ASN A 176 10.15 21.20 5.02
N LYS A 177 9.60 20.02 5.33
CA LYS A 177 9.96 18.76 4.66
C LYS A 177 9.07 18.43 3.48
N ILE A 178 7.80 18.88 3.46
CA ILE A 178 6.80 18.43 2.47
C ILE A 178 7.27 18.64 1.01
N TYR A 179 7.88 19.77 0.67
CA TYR A 179 8.31 20.03 -0.70
C TYR A 179 9.44 19.09 -1.17
N GLU A 180 10.21 18.49 -0.25
CA GLU A 180 11.32 17.60 -0.61
C GLU A 180 10.83 16.30 -1.26
N PHE A 181 9.60 15.87 -0.95
CA PHE A 181 8.96 14.69 -1.56
C PHE A 181 8.56 14.87 -3.02
N VAL A 182 8.68 16.10 -3.56
CA VAL A 182 8.44 16.43 -4.97
C VAL A 182 9.66 17.05 -5.64
N TRP A 183 10.82 17.09 -4.97
CA TRP A 183 12.03 17.74 -5.50
C TRP A 183 12.68 16.96 -6.67
N HIS A 184 12.29 15.71 -6.93
CA HIS A 184 12.75 15.02 -8.15
C HIS A 184 12.28 15.69 -9.44
N LEU A 185 11.28 16.57 -9.37
CA LEU A 185 10.75 17.36 -10.49
C LEU A 185 11.65 18.55 -10.83
N VAL A 186 12.87 18.27 -11.30
CA VAL A 186 13.93 19.26 -11.60
C VAL A 186 13.85 19.87 -13.02
N GLY A 187 12.67 19.85 -13.64
CA GLY A 187 12.40 20.46 -14.94
C GLY A 187 12.04 19.46 -16.05
N PRO A 188 11.22 19.88 -17.03
CA PRO A 188 10.71 19.01 -18.09
C PRO A 188 11.79 18.44 -19.02
N GLU A 189 12.96 19.08 -19.08
CA GLU A 189 14.12 18.62 -19.84
C GLU A 189 14.83 17.41 -19.21
N ASN A 190 14.69 17.24 -17.89
CA ASN A 190 15.33 16.15 -17.14
C ASN A 190 14.34 15.06 -16.75
N VAL A 191 13.12 15.43 -16.38
CA VAL A 191 12.12 14.52 -15.84
C VAL A 191 10.77 14.81 -16.47
N GLN A 192 10.21 13.81 -17.16
CA GLN A 192 8.83 13.87 -17.65
C GLN A 192 7.87 13.67 -16.48
N ILE A 193 7.02 14.67 -16.23
CA ILE A 193 6.02 14.61 -15.17
C ILE A 193 4.93 13.57 -15.49
N THR A 194 4.58 12.75 -14.50
CA THR A 194 3.50 11.77 -14.61
C THR A 194 2.23 12.24 -13.91
N LYS A 195 1.10 11.57 -14.16
CA LYS A 195 -0.14 11.85 -13.40
C LYS A 195 0.05 11.64 -11.88
N LYS A 196 0.82 10.61 -11.49
CA LYS A 196 1.15 10.35 -10.08
C LYS A 196 1.94 11.50 -9.45
N ASP A 197 2.86 12.11 -10.19
CA ASP A 197 3.60 13.27 -9.68
C ASP A 197 2.69 14.48 -9.45
N ILE A 198 1.75 14.71 -10.37
CA ILE A 198 0.73 15.75 -10.24
C ILE A 198 -0.13 15.49 -8.99
N ASP A 199 -0.61 14.27 -8.80
CA ASP A 199 -1.43 13.89 -7.63
C ASP A 199 -0.65 14.08 -6.32
N ASN A 200 0.64 13.72 -6.28
CA ASN A 200 1.50 13.98 -5.12
C ASN A 200 1.67 15.48 -4.85
N LEU A 201 1.79 16.29 -5.91
CA LEU A 201 1.93 17.73 -5.78
C LEU A 201 0.66 18.39 -5.23
N GLU A 202 -0.51 17.92 -5.65
CA GLU A 202 -1.80 18.34 -5.10
C GLU A 202 -1.86 18.06 -3.59
N ILE A 203 -1.53 16.83 -3.16
CA ILE A 203 -1.51 16.47 -1.73
C ILE A 203 -0.50 17.34 -0.96
N ALA A 204 0.69 17.58 -1.51
CA ALA A 204 1.70 18.42 -0.87
C ALA A 204 1.19 19.87 -0.65
N ILE A 205 0.55 20.46 -1.67
CA ILE A 205 -0.07 21.79 -1.58
C ILE A 205 -1.16 21.82 -0.51
N GLU A 206 -2.01 20.79 -0.45
CA GLU A 206 -3.05 20.66 0.56
C GLU A 206 -2.47 20.62 1.97
N ILE A 207 -1.48 19.76 2.24
CA ILE A 207 -0.83 19.66 3.56
C ILE A 207 -0.27 21.02 4.00
N ILE A 208 0.46 21.71 3.12
CA ILE A 208 1.07 23.01 3.42
C ILE A 208 -0.02 24.06 3.68
N GLY A 209 -1.09 24.05 2.87
CA GLY A 209 -2.27 24.89 3.04
C GLY A 209 -2.95 24.68 4.39
N THR A 210 -3.23 23.42 4.77
CA THR A 210 -3.82 23.07 6.06
C THR A 210 -2.94 23.52 7.23
N ILE A 211 -1.62 23.32 7.17
CA ILE A 211 -0.71 23.81 8.22
C ILE A 211 -0.81 25.34 8.34
N GLY A 212 -0.80 26.04 7.20
CA GLY A 212 -0.90 27.50 7.16
C GLY A 212 -2.21 28.01 7.76
N ASP A 213 -3.33 27.40 7.36
CA ASP A 213 -4.68 27.84 7.73
C ASP A 213 -4.89 27.69 9.24
N PHE A 214 -4.65 26.49 9.76
CA PHE A 214 -4.74 26.22 11.21
C PHE A 214 -3.72 27.03 12.02
N SER A 215 -2.52 27.25 11.49
CA SER A 215 -1.54 28.11 12.17
C SER A 215 -1.97 29.57 12.20
N ALA A 216 -2.65 30.06 11.17
CA ALA A 216 -3.16 31.43 11.13
C ALA A 216 -4.36 31.61 12.07
N GLU A 217 -5.25 30.62 12.09
CA GLU A 217 -6.49 30.68 12.87
C GLU A 217 -6.23 30.47 14.37
N PHE A 218 -5.47 29.45 14.75
CA PHE A 218 -5.39 29.01 16.15
C PHE A 218 -4.08 29.39 16.83
N ASN A 219 -2.94 29.20 16.16
CA ASN A 219 -1.64 29.31 16.82
C ASN A 219 -0.97 30.67 16.68
N LYS A 220 -1.33 31.44 15.64
CA LYS A 220 -0.72 32.71 15.24
C LYS A 220 0.83 32.64 15.23
N SER A 221 1.37 31.51 14.76
CA SER A 221 2.81 31.24 14.79
C SER A 221 3.52 31.74 13.53
N LEU A 222 4.25 32.86 13.66
CA LEU A 222 4.99 33.44 12.54
C LEU A 222 6.08 32.48 12.01
N LYS A 223 6.66 31.65 12.88
CA LYS A 223 7.67 30.65 12.47
C LYS A 223 7.08 29.59 11.54
N VAL A 224 5.85 29.15 11.82
CA VAL A 224 5.13 28.18 10.98
C VAL A 224 4.76 28.83 9.64
N ILE A 225 4.17 30.03 9.65
CA ILE A 225 3.81 30.75 8.39
C ILE A 225 5.02 31.03 7.51
N LYS A 226 6.19 31.33 8.08
CA LYS A 226 7.44 31.43 7.30
C LYS A 226 7.84 30.12 6.64
N SER A 227 7.65 29.00 7.33
CA SER A 227 7.95 27.66 6.78
C SER A 227 6.96 27.28 5.67
N VAL A 228 5.67 27.55 5.89
CA VAL A 228 4.62 27.42 4.87
C VAL A 228 4.93 28.27 3.64
N SER A 229 5.34 29.52 3.84
CA SER A 229 5.68 30.43 2.74
C SER A 229 6.87 29.93 1.93
N LYS A 230 7.91 29.41 2.61
CA LYS A 230 9.07 28.84 1.94
C LYS A 230 8.72 27.55 1.18
N ALA A 231 7.87 26.71 1.74
CA ALA A 231 7.41 25.49 1.07
C ALA A 231 6.59 25.79 -0.20
N PHE A 232 5.65 26.75 -0.13
CA PHE A 232 4.91 27.20 -1.31
C PHE A 232 5.81 27.85 -2.37
N GLU A 233 6.79 28.64 -1.95
CA GLU A 233 7.79 29.20 -2.87
C GLU A 233 8.54 28.10 -3.63
N ASN A 234 9.04 27.08 -2.93
CA ASN A 234 9.77 25.98 -3.58
C ASN A 234 8.87 25.17 -4.54
N ILE A 235 7.59 24.96 -4.18
CA ILE A 235 6.63 24.31 -5.08
C ILE A 235 6.33 25.21 -6.29
N TRP A 236 6.27 26.52 -6.11
CA TRP A 236 5.96 27.45 -7.19
C TRP A 236 6.95 27.36 -8.35
N ASP A 237 8.24 27.19 -8.04
CA ASP A 237 9.29 27.00 -9.07
C ASP A 237 9.02 25.74 -9.91
N ILE A 238 8.65 24.62 -9.25
CA ILE A 238 8.25 23.38 -9.93
C ILE A 238 7.05 23.64 -10.83
N LEU A 239 6.03 24.34 -10.33
CA LEU A 239 4.83 24.63 -11.12
C LEU A 239 5.17 25.41 -12.38
N ILE A 240 6.06 26.41 -12.29
CA ILE A 240 6.51 27.20 -13.44
C ILE A 240 7.19 26.30 -14.47
N TRP A 241 8.16 25.48 -14.05
CA TRP A 241 8.91 24.61 -14.98
C TRP A 241 8.00 23.69 -15.79
N TYR A 242 6.93 23.20 -15.18
CA TYR A 242 5.96 22.30 -15.82
C TYR A 242 4.69 23.02 -16.35
N ASN A 243 4.66 24.36 -16.34
CA ASN A 243 3.55 25.19 -16.79
C ASN A 243 2.18 24.81 -16.17
N LEU A 244 2.15 24.48 -14.86
CA LEU A 244 0.97 23.97 -14.15
C LEU A 244 0.07 25.09 -13.56
N GLU A 245 -0.57 25.90 -14.42
CA GLU A 245 -1.38 27.07 -13.99
C GLU A 245 -2.48 26.71 -12.97
N SER A 246 -3.18 25.60 -13.16
CA SER A 246 -4.29 25.19 -12.28
C SER A 246 -3.84 24.97 -10.83
N HIS A 247 -2.64 24.44 -10.62
CA HIS A 247 -2.09 24.16 -9.30
C HIS A 247 -1.54 25.42 -8.65
N ALA A 248 -1.02 26.35 -9.45
CA ALA A 248 -0.63 27.67 -8.98
C ALA A 248 -1.86 28.45 -8.46
N LEU A 249 -3.01 28.31 -9.12
CA LEU A 249 -4.28 28.84 -8.62
C LEU A 249 -4.69 28.21 -7.28
N THR A 250 -4.47 26.90 -7.09
CA THR A 250 -4.71 26.23 -5.80
C THR A 250 -3.84 26.83 -4.69
N ILE A 251 -2.56 27.10 -4.93
CA ILE A 251 -1.70 27.78 -3.95
C ILE A 251 -2.25 29.18 -3.62
N LEU A 252 -2.70 29.95 -4.61
CA LEU A 252 -3.28 31.27 -4.36
C LEU A 252 -4.55 31.21 -3.52
N ASP A 253 -5.43 30.23 -3.75
CA ASP A 253 -6.61 29.96 -2.93
C ASP A 253 -6.23 29.63 -1.47
N GLN A 254 -5.21 28.78 -1.27
CA GLN A 254 -4.68 28.51 0.07
C GLN A 254 -4.14 29.78 0.73
N LEU A 255 -3.42 30.64 0.00
CA LEU A 255 -2.95 31.92 0.55
C LEU A 255 -4.10 32.88 0.88
N ASP A 256 -5.20 32.87 0.12
CA ASP A 256 -6.40 33.66 0.44
C ASP A 256 -7.08 33.14 1.72
N LYS A 257 -7.19 31.82 1.89
CA LYS A 257 -7.70 31.19 3.13
C LYS A 257 -6.87 31.60 4.34
N ILE A 258 -5.54 31.43 4.26
CA ILE A 258 -4.61 31.80 5.35
C ILE A 258 -4.70 33.31 5.65
N SER A 259 -4.76 34.16 4.62
CA SER A 259 -4.90 35.61 4.78
C SER A 259 -6.23 35.98 5.44
N LYS A 260 -7.32 35.29 5.07
CA LYS A 260 -8.63 35.45 5.70
C LYS A 260 -8.60 35.01 7.16
N ALA A 261 -8.01 33.85 7.47
CA ALA A 261 -7.84 33.37 8.85
C ALA A 261 -7.05 34.37 9.71
N CYS A 262 -6.00 34.99 9.16
CA CYS A 262 -5.26 36.06 9.85
C CYS A 262 -6.10 37.32 10.11
N LYS A 263 -7.12 37.61 9.29
CA LYS A 263 -8.00 38.77 9.45
C LYS A 263 -9.16 38.52 10.42
N THR A 264 -9.55 37.26 10.59
CA THR A 264 -10.64 36.89 11.49
C THR A 264 -10.26 37.27 12.91
N ALA A 265 -11.02 38.19 13.47
CA ALA A 265 -11.00 38.56 14.87
C ALA A 265 -12.09 37.77 15.59
N TYR A 266 -11.71 36.90 16.52
CA TYR A 266 -12.65 36.32 17.48
C TYR A 266 -12.95 37.33 18.60
N GLU A 267 -14.02 37.14 19.36
CA GLU A 267 -14.45 38.10 20.40
C GLU A 267 -13.26 38.47 21.31
N ASN A 268 -12.82 39.74 21.22
CA ASN A 268 -11.70 40.36 21.93
C ASN A 268 -10.27 40.12 21.39
N GLU A 269 -10.12 39.63 20.16
CA GLU A 269 -8.81 39.50 19.51
C GLU A 269 -8.63 40.47 18.34
N GLU A 270 -7.45 41.07 18.22
CA GLU A 270 -7.10 41.85 17.04
C GLU A 270 -6.66 40.95 15.86
N PRO A 271 -6.87 41.40 14.61
CA PRO A 271 -6.30 40.74 13.43
C PRO A 271 -4.80 40.49 13.54
N TRP A 272 -4.34 39.33 13.08
CA TRP A 272 -2.95 38.94 13.18
C TRP A 272 -2.09 39.58 12.07
N VAL A 273 -1.65 40.82 12.31
CA VAL A 273 -0.92 41.66 11.35
C VAL A 273 0.38 41.02 10.84
N SER A 274 1.14 40.36 11.72
CA SER A 274 2.40 39.73 11.33
C SER A 274 2.20 38.59 10.33
N GLY A 275 1.14 37.79 10.49
CA GLY A 275 0.79 36.73 9.54
C GLY A 275 0.40 37.29 8.18
N MET A 276 -0.47 38.32 8.16
CA MET A 276 -0.85 39.01 6.92
C MET A 276 0.38 39.59 6.19
N GLY A 277 1.32 40.16 6.94
CA GLY A 277 2.56 40.72 6.40
C GLY A 277 3.41 39.68 5.66
N GLU A 278 3.56 38.48 6.24
CA GLU A 278 4.34 37.39 5.62
C GLU A 278 3.64 36.86 4.35
N ILE A 279 2.32 36.67 4.37
CA ILE A 279 1.57 36.23 3.18
C ILE A 279 1.61 37.28 2.05
N SER A 280 1.50 38.56 2.38
CA SER A 280 1.65 39.65 1.41
C SER A 280 3.05 39.67 0.79
N LYS A 281 4.09 39.46 1.61
CA LYS A 281 5.48 39.35 1.16
C LYS A 281 5.66 38.17 0.20
N LEU A 282 5.12 37.00 0.52
CA LEU A 282 5.17 35.84 -0.36
C LEU A 282 4.49 36.14 -1.70
N ARG A 283 3.28 36.70 -1.71
CA ARG A 283 2.57 37.05 -2.97
C ARG A 283 3.39 37.97 -3.87
N LYS A 284 4.03 38.99 -3.31
CA LYS A 284 4.93 39.89 -4.06
C LYS A 284 6.10 39.13 -4.67
N LYS A 285 6.65 38.15 -3.95
CA LYS A 285 7.73 37.29 -4.44
C LYS A 285 7.26 36.37 -5.57
N LEU A 286 6.14 35.66 -5.39
CA LEU A 286 5.56 34.79 -6.43
C LEU A 286 5.23 35.56 -7.71
N LYS A 287 4.70 36.79 -7.57
CA LYS A 287 4.48 37.70 -8.70
C LYS A 287 5.77 38.02 -9.44
N LYS A 288 6.83 38.38 -8.70
CA LYS A 288 8.13 38.70 -9.29
C LYS A 288 8.67 37.52 -10.09
N ILE A 289 8.70 36.33 -9.49
CA ILE A 289 9.19 35.10 -10.14
C ILE A 289 8.35 34.80 -11.40
N THR A 290 7.01 34.88 -11.30
CA THR A 290 6.11 34.62 -12.45
C THR A 290 6.33 35.61 -13.60
N LEU A 291 6.62 36.88 -13.30
CA LEU A 291 6.92 37.89 -14.33
C LEU A 291 8.30 37.69 -14.97
N GLU A 292 9.27 37.21 -14.20
CA GLU A 292 10.63 36.91 -14.68
C GLU A 292 10.63 35.69 -15.62
N GLU A 293 9.94 34.63 -15.23
CA GLU A 293 9.90 33.35 -15.96
C GLU A 293 8.87 33.33 -17.11
N GLN A 294 7.90 34.25 -17.11
CA GLN A 294 6.88 34.42 -18.16
C GLN A 294 6.16 33.12 -18.60
N PRO A 295 5.59 32.31 -17.67
CA PRO A 295 4.79 31.16 -18.03
C PRO A 295 3.47 31.58 -18.69
N GLU A 296 2.74 30.66 -19.30
CA GLU A 296 1.46 30.94 -19.97
C GLU A 296 0.29 31.14 -18.98
N TRP A 297 0.53 31.81 -17.86
CA TRP A 297 -0.37 31.86 -16.70
C TRP A 297 -1.16 33.16 -16.58
N LYS A 298 -2.07 33.39 -17.52
CA LYS A 298 -2.85 34.63 -17.58
C LYS A 298 -3.75 34.83 -16.35
N LYS A 299 -4.34 33.76 -15.80
CA LYS A 299 -5.26 33.84 -14.64
C LYS A 299 -4.49 34.13 -13.36
N VAL A 300 -3.36 33.46 -13.17
CA VAL A 300 -2.49 33.67 -11.99
C VAL A 300 -1.97 35.10 -11.96
N LEU A 301 -1.46 35.62 -13.09
CA LEU A 301 -1.00 37.01 -13.18
C LEU A 301 -2.13 38.01 -12.90
N ALA A 302 -3.35 37.75 -13.36
CA ALA A 302 -4.51 38.59 -13.07
C ALA A 302 -4.84 38.65 -11.56
N ILE A 303 -4.66 37.54 -10.83
CA ILE A 303 -4.87 37.50 -9.37
C ILE A 303 -3.72 38.19 -8.63
N LEU A 304 -2.47 37.93 -9.01
CA LEU A 304 -1.28 38.54 -8.38
C LEU A 304 -1.15 40.05 -8.66
N ASN A 305 -1.89 40.58 -9.63
CA ASN A 305 -1.96 42.01 -9.90
C ASN A 305 -2.99 42.77 -9.05
N LYS A 306 -3.87 42.08 -8.33
CA LYS A 306 -4.82 42.66 -7.38
C LYS A 306 -4.17 42.81 -6.00
#